data_AF-A0A2H6ER58-F1
#
_entry.id   AF-A0A2H6ER58-F1
#
_cell.length_a   1.000
_cell.length_b   1.000
_cell.length_c   1.000
_cell.angle_alpha   90.00
_cell.angle_beta   90.00
_cell.angle_gamma   90.00
#
_symmetry.space_group_name_H-M   'P 1'
#
loop_
_entity.id
_entity.type
_entity.pdbx_description
1 polymer ?
#
loop_
_entity_poly.entity_id
_entity_poly.type
_entity_poly.pdbx_seq_one_letter_code
_entity_poly.pdbx_strand_id
1 'polypeptide(L)'
;MKKLNYYEDIISEKPDISRVSMFPSFPDPEEFYLLFYSKSSKEINLCGYKNNEYDKVFEKSMFEQNPVKRTKLFLKLEKILSEDLPALYLTHEGAKYYVYPKRIRGISMKFNIPSYKTVWIDNPNAK
;
A
#
# COMPACT_ATOMS: atom_id res chain seq x y z
N MET A 1 11.99 -20.34 -21.90
CA MET A 1 11.03 -19.60 -21.07
C MET A 1 11.60 -18.22 -20.77
N LYS A 2 10.88 -17.13 -21.11
CA LYS A 2 11.27 -15.76 -20.73
C LYS A 2 11.18 -15.65 -19.21
N LYS A 3 12.16 -15.01 -18.56
CA LYS A 3 12.10 -14.74 -17.11
C LYS A 3 11.02 -13.69 -16.89
N LEU A 4 9.99 -14.02 -16.11
CA LEU A 4 8.90 -13.10 -15.79
C LEU A 4 9.43 -11.98 -14.90
N ASN A 5 9.21 -10.72 -15.29
CA ASN A 5 9.45 -9.57 -14.44
C ASN A 5 8.12 -8.87 -14.19
N TYR A 6 7.32 -9.46 -13.29
CA TYR A 6 5.88 -9.25 -13.19
C TYR A 6 5.41 -7.78 -13.24
N TYR A 7 6.03 -6.89 -12.47
CA TYR A 7 5.63 -5.47 -12.45
C TYR A 7 6.07 -4.71 -13.71
N GLU A 8 7.26 -5.00 -14.25
CA GLU A 8 7.70 -4.44 -15.53
C GLU A 8 6.83 -4.94 -16.69
N ASP A 9 6.41 -6.20 -16.65
CA ASP A 9 5.52 -6.81 -17.63
C ASP A 9 4.12 -6.15 -17.56
N ILE A 10 3.59 -5.86 -16.35
CA ILE A 10 2.33 -5.09 -16.21
C ILE A 10 2.44 -3.72 -16.88
N ILE A 11 3.53 -2.98 -16.63
CA ILE A 11 3.70 -1.61 -17.13
C ILE A 11 3.91 -1.58 -18.65
N SER A 12 4.71 -2.53 -19.16
CA SER A 12 5.11 -2.57 -20.56
C SER A 12 4.08 -3.25 -21.46
N GLU A 13 3.51 -4.38 -21.03
CA GLU A 13 2.56 -5.17 -21.82
C GLU A 13 1.11 -4.75 -21.61
N LYS A 14 0.79 -4.12 -20.46
CA LYS A 14 -0.55 -3.64 -20.09
C LYS A 14 -1.64 -4.70 -20.27
N PRO A 15 -1.57 -5.82 -19.52
CA PRO A 15 -2.58 -6.87 -19.60
C PRO A 15 -3.97 -6.35 -19.21
N ASP A 16 -5.02 -6.98 -19.74
CA ASP A 16 -6.42 -6.62 -19.44
C ASP A 16 -6.72 -6.69 -17.93
N ILE A 17 -6.18 -7.70 -17.25
CA ILE A 17 -6.30 -7.88 -15.80
C ILE A 17 -4.95 -8.28 -15.24
N SER A 18 -4.54 -7.62 -14.15
CA SER A 18 -3.39 -8.01 -13.34
C SER A 18 -3.75 -8.03 -11.87
N ARG A 19 -3.06 -8.88 -11.09
CA ARG A 19 -3.22 -8.94 -9.64
C ARG A 19 -2.10 -8.13 -8.99
N VAL A 20 -2.45 -7.12 -8.21
CA VAL A 20 -1.49 -6.30 -7.47
C VAL A 20 -1.85 -6.28 -5.99
N SER A 21 -0.85 -6.06 -5.14
CA SER A 21 -1.02 -5.81 -3.71
C SER A 21 -0.26 -4.56 -3.35
N MET A 22 -0.85 -3.72 -2.52
CA MET A 22 -0.19 -2.52 -1.99
C MET A 22 -0.03 -2.66 -0.47
N PHE A 23 1.13 -2.23 0.02
CA PHE A 23 1.41 -2.08 1.44
C PHE A 23 1.89 -0.65 1.68
N PRO A 24 1.20 0.13 2.52
CA PRO A 24 1.52 1.54 2.66
C PRO A 24 2.85 1.74 3.41
N SER A 25 3.63 2.74 2.99
CA SER A 25 4.91 3.05 3.63
C SER A 25 4.75 3.83 4.93
N PHE A 26 3.64 4.55 5.09
CA PHE A 26 3.22 5.21 6.34
C PHE A 26 1.68 5.13 6.51
N PRO A 27 1.15 5.28 7.73
CA PRO A 27 -0.28 5.07 8.00
C PRO A 27 -1.15 6.27 7.59
N ASP A 28 -1.14 6.63 6.31
CA ASP A 28 -2.01 7.65 5.72
C ASP A 28 -2.80 7.06 4.54
N PRO A 29 -4.13 7.25 4.48
CA PRO A 29 -4.94 6.81 3.35
C PRO A 29 -4.50 7.37 1.99
N GLU A 30 -3.82 8.52 1.95
CA GLU A 30 -3.39 9.19 0.72
C GLU A 30 -2.64 8.24 -0.23
N GLU A 31 -1.79 7.35 0.28
CA GLU A 31 -1.03 6.43 -0.57
C GLU A 31 -1.92 5.48 -1.37
N PHE A 32 -3.05 5.03 -0.81
CA PHE A 32 -4.00 4.18 -1.54
C PHE A 32 -4.68 4.94 -2.66
N TYR A 33 -5.02 6.22 -2.42
CA TYR A 33 -5.68 7.05 -3.40
C TYR A 33 -4.70 7.56 -4.49
N LEU A 34 -3.40 7.65 -4.18
CA LEU A 34 -2.36 7.99 -5.15
C LEU A 34 -2.27 6.97 -6.31
N LEU A 35 -2.64 5.70 -6.07
CA LEU A 35 -2.67 4.64 -7.08
C LEU A 35 -3.64 4.92 -8.24
N PHE A 36 -4.60 5.80 -8.04
CA PHE A 36 -5.63 6.16 -9.02
C PHE A 36 -5.51 7.61 -9.50
N TYR A 37 -4.50 8.35 -9.04
CA TYR A 37 -4.30 9.72 -9.48
C TYR A 37 -3.73 9.75 -10.91
N SER A 38 -4.33 10.53 -11.81
CA SER A 38 -4.00 10.49 -13.23
C SER A 38 -2.59 10.99 -13.56
N LYS A 39 -2.00 11.82 -12.68
CA LYS A 39 -0.66 12.40 -12.84
C LYS A 39 0.42 11.60 -12.10
N SER A 40 0.05 10.53 -11.41
CA SER A 40 1.01 9.55 -10.89
C SER A 40 1.78 8.90 -12.02
N SER A 41 3.00 8.46 -11.74
CA SER A 41 3.80 7.71 -12.72
C SER A 41 3.15 6.37 -13.05
N LYS A 42 3.54 5.75 -14.16
CA LYS A 42 2.95 4.48 -14.62
C LYS A 42 3.25 3.33 -13.66
N GLU A 43 4.31 3.45 -12.87
CA GLU A 43 4.71 2.50 -11.84
C GLU A 43 3.78 2.55 -10.62
N ILE A 44 3.08 3.67 -10.42
CA ILE A 44 2.14 3.88 -9.30
C ILE A 44 0.70 3.67 -9.78
N ASN A 45 0.29 4.36 -10.84
CA ASN A 45 -1.02 4.19 -11.45
C ASN A 45 -0.98 3.09 -12.51
N LEU A 46 -0.91 1.85 -12.02
CA LEU A 46 -0.75 0.64 -12.84
C LEU A 46 -1.95 0.36 -13.75
N CYS A 47 -3.16 0.77 -13.33
CA CYS A 47 -4.38 0.62 -14.14
C CYS A 47 -4.53 1.73 -15.20
N GLY A 48 -3.72 2.79 -15.13
CA GLY A 48 -3.81 3.94 -16.03
C GLY A 48 -5.11 4.73 -15.89
N TYR A 49 -5.77 4.65 -14.73
CA TYR A 49 -7.06 5.29 -14.47
C TYR A 49 -6.94 6.82 -14.53
N LYS A 50 -7.97 7.46 -15.09
CA LYS A 50 -8.03 8.92 -15.27
C LYS A 50 -9.45 9.42 -15.05
N ASN A 51 -9.64 10.27 -14.05
CA ASN A 51 -10.91 10.93 -13.80
C ASN A 51 -10.64 12.36 -13.29
N ASN A 52 -11.12 13.37 -14.02
CA ASN A 52 -10.88 14.77 -13.70
C ASN A 52 -11.51 15.20 -12.36
N GLU A 53 -12.62 14.60 -11.96
CA GLU A 53 -13.21 14.87 -10.65
C GLU A 53 -12.39 14.23 -9.54
N TYR A 54 -11.97 12.97 -9.73
CA TYR A 54 -11.08 12.27 -8.81
C TYR A 54 -9.81 13.09 -8.54
N ASP A 55 -9.12 13.53 -9.60
CA ASP A 55 -7.89 14.32 -9.50
C ASP A 55 -8.10 15.60 -8.67
N LYS A 56 -9.19 16.35 -8.92
CA LYS A 56 -9.50 17.57 -8.16
C LYS A 56 -9.73 17.30 -6.68
N VAL A 57 -10.44 16.22 -6.35
CA VAL A 57 -10.72 15.86 -4.96
C VAL A 57 -9.44 15.39 -4.27
N PHE A 58 -8.61 14.63 -4.97
CA PHE A 58 -7.34 14.11 -4.47
C PHE A 58 -6.34 15.23 -4.21
N GLU A 59 -6.14 16.14 -5.17
CA GLU A 59 -5.30 17.33 -5.01
C GLU A 59 -5.77 18.19 -3.83
N LYS A 60 -7.09 18.37 -3.66
CA LYS A 60 -7.61 19.09 -2.49
C LYS A 60 -7.29 18.39 -1.17
N SER A 61 -7.26 17.06 -1.15
CA SER A 61 -6.95 16.27 0.05
C SER A 61 -5.48 16.40 0.50
N MET A 62 -4.56 16.70 -0.42
CA MET A 62 -3.14 16.92 -0.11
C MET A 62 -2.90 18.19 0.72
N PHE A 63 -3.74 19.22 0.54
CA PHE A 63 -3.58 20.51 1.21
C PHE A 63 -4.54 20.73 2.38
N GLU A 64 -5.48 19.80 2.63
CA GLU A 64 -6.46 19.92 3.70
C GLU A 64 -5.88 19.46 5.04
N GLN A 65 -5.66 20.41 5.95
CA GLN A 65 -5.09 20.12 7.27
C GLN A 65 -6.12 19.71 8.31
N ASN A 66 -7.41 20.01 8.10
CA ASN A 66 -8.45 19.58 9.03
C ASN A 66 -8.79 18.10 8.81
N PRO A 67 -8.59 17.23 9.82
CA PRO A 67 -8.77 15.79 9.64
C PRO A 67 -10.20 15.41 9.25
N VAL A 68 -11.22 16.06 9.84
CA VAL A 68 -12.62 15.78 9.53
C VAL A 68 -12.96 16.16 8.09
N LYS A 69 -12.42 17.26 7.58
CA LYS A 69 -12.59 17.65 6.17
C LYS A 69 -11.82 16.73 5.23
N ARG A 70 -10.58 16.35 5.57
CA ARG A 70 -9.75 15.42 4.77
C ARG A 70 -10.40 14.04 4.68
N THR A 71 -10.97 13.52 5.76
CA THR A 71 -11.76 12.29 5.75
C THR A 71 -12.95 12.37 4.80
N LYS A 72 -13.67 13.49 4.75
CA LYS A 72 -14.78 13.67 3.79
C LYS A 72 -14.31 13.66 2.34
N LEU A 73 -13.11 14.18 2.06
CA LEU A 73 -12.50 14.10 0.73
C LEU A 73 -12.16 12.65 0.37
N PHE A 74 -11.55 11.90 1.29
CA PHE A 74 -11.26 10.48 1.07
C PHE A 74 -12.52 9.64 0.81
N LEU A 75 -13.60 9.85 1.57
CA LEU A 75 -14.87 9.17 1.31
C LEU A 75 -15.45 9.52 -0.06
N LYS A 76 -15.20 10.74 -0.57
CA LYS A 76 -15.61 11.13 -1.91
C LYS A 76 -14.75 10.42 -2.98
N LEU A 77 -13.44 10.27 -2.77
CA LEU A 77 -12.57 9.49 -3.65
C LEU A 77 -13.00 8.03 -3.69
N GLU A 78 -13.25 7.42 -2.53
CA GLU A 78 -13.74 6.05 -2.42
C GLU A 78 -15.05 5.84 -3.18
N LYS A 79 -16.00 6.79 -3.05
CA LYS A 79 -17.25 6.75 -3.81
C LYS A 79 -17.00 6.76 -5.32
N ILE A 80 -16.16 7.65 -5.83
CA ILE A 80 -15.82 7.71 -7.26
C ILE A 80 -15.22 6.39 -7.73
N LEU A 81 -14.26 5.82 -6.97
CA LEU A 81 -13.65 4.53 -7.32
C LEU A 81 -14.65 3.37 -7.26
N SER A 82 -15.61 3.41 -6.33
CA SER A 82 -16.66 2.38 -6.24
C SER A 82 -17.63 2.41 -7.42
N GLU A 83 -17.87 3.58 -8.01
CA GLU A 83 -18.74 3.78 -9.16
C GLU A 83 -18.01 3.44 -10.47
N ASP A 84 -16.74 3.87 -10.62
CA ASP A 84 -15.94 3.64 -11.82
C ASP A 84 -15.32 2.23 -11.89
N LEU A 85 -15.16 1.57 -10.73
CA LEU A 85 -14.59 0.23 -10.56
C LEU A 85 -13.25 -0.01 -11.31
N PRO A 86 -12.22 0.87 -11.17
CA PRO A 86 -10.95 0.68 -11.86
C PRO A 86 -10.11 -0.48 -11.31
N ALA A 87 -10.46 -0.98 -10.11
CA ALA A 87 -9.84 -2.14 -9.49
C ALA A 87 -10.88 -2.95 -8.71
N LEU A 88 -10.69 -4.26 -8.66
CA LEU A 88 -11.48 -5.16 -7.82
C LEU A 88 -10.77 -5.40 -6.48
N TYR A 89 -11.36 -4.90 -5.40
CA TYR A 89 -10.83 -5.13 -4.05
C TYR A 89 -11.15 -6.55 -3.59
N LEU A 90 -10.13 -7.38 -3.39
CA LEU A 90 -10.29 -8.79 -3.04
C LEU A 90 -10.28 -9.03 -1.53
N THR A 91 -9.26 -8.52 -0.85
CA THR A 91 -9.01 -8.80 0.58
C THR A 91 -8.23 -7.66 1.21
N HIS A 92 -8.50 -7.38 2.49
CA HIS A 92 -7.55 -6.69 3.35
C HIS A 92 -6.56 -7.69 3.95
N GLU A 93 -5.31 -7.29 4.18
CA GLU A 93 -4.33 -8.17 4.84
C GLU A 93 -4.84 -8.56 6.24
N GLY A 94 -4.81 -9.86 6.52
CA GLY A 94 -5.12 -10.41 7.84
C GLY A 94 -3.96 -10.30 8.83
N ALA A 95 -4.12 -10.94 9.99
CA ALA A 95 -3.06 -11.00 11.00
C ALA A 95 -1.76 -11.56 10.42
N LYS A 96 -0.65 -10.85 10.62
CA LYS A 96 0.70 -11.30 10.24
C LYS A 96 1.32 -12.08 11.40
N TYR A 97 1.68 -13.31 11.12
CA TYR A 97 2.36 -14.19 12.07
C TYR A 97 3.85 -14.22 11.77
N TYR A 98 4.67 -13.90 12.76
CA TYR A 98 6.12 -13.96 12.67
C TYR A 98 6.61 -15.12 13.55
N VAL A 99 7.39 -16.02 12.96
CA VAL A 99 7.98 -17.16 13.66
C VAL A 99 9.48 -16.94 13.78
N TYR A 100 9.99 -17.08 14.99
CA TYR A 100 11.42 -16.99 15.28
C TYR A 100 11.81 -18.04 16.33
N PRO A 101 13.09 -18.48 16.35
CA PRO A 101 13.58 -19.41 17.36
C PRO A 101 13.36 -18.89 18.79
N LYS A 102 13.03 -19.79 19.73
CA LYS A 102 12.77 -19.46 21.15
C LYS A 102 13.92 -18.69 21.84
N ARG A 103 15.14 -18.85 21.35
CA ARG A 103 16.34 -18.16 21.85
C ARG A 103 16.43 -16.69 21.45
N ILE A 104 15.62 -16.22 20.49
CA ILE A 104 15.63 -14.83 20.07
C ILE A 104 14.69 -14.04 20.99
N ARG A 105 15.24 -13.02 21.63
CA ARG A 105 14.54 -12.15 22.58
C ARG A 105 14.56 -10.71 22.10
N GLY A 106 13.68 -9.90 22.68
CA GLY A 106 13.65 -8.45 22.47
C GLY A 106 13.22 -8.02 21.05
N ILE A 107 12.61 -8.91 20.27
CA ILE A 107 11.95 -8.53 19.00
C ILE A 107 10.76 -7.61 19.32
N SER A 108 10.73 -6.46 18.68
CA SER A 108 9.56 -5.59 18.64
C SER A 108 9.19 -5.30 17.19
N MET A 109 7.90 -5.13 16.92
CA MET A 109 7.39 -4.82 15.59
C MET A 109 6.91 -3.37 15.56
N LYS A 110 7.29 -2.63 14.53
CA LYS A 110 6.72 -1.31 14.22
C LYS A 110 6.26 -1.30 12.77
N PHE A 111 4.97 -1.08 12.52
CA PHE A 111 4.40 -1.08 11.17
C PHE A 111 4.82 -2.29 10.31
N ASN A 112 4.75 -3.50 10.87
CA ASN A 112 5.17 -4.76 10.23
C ASN A 112 6.68 -4.87 9.90
N ILE A 113 7.50 -3.94 10.37
CA ILE A 113 8.96 -3.99 10.27
C ILE A 113 9.53 -4.44 11.62
N PRO A 114 10.32 -5.52 11.67
CA PRO A 114 10.98 -5.94 12.89
C PRO A 114 12.07 -4.92 13.27
N SER A 115 12.02 -4.43 14.50
CA SER A 115 13.10 -3.65 15.08
C SER A 115 14.14 -4.57 15.71
N TYR A 116 15.35 -4.56 15.15
CA TYR A 116 16.48 -5.33 15.68
C TYR A 116 17.26 -4.60 16.78
N LYS A 117 16.90 -3.35 17.11
CA LYS A 117 17.62 -2.51 18.08
C LYS A 117 17.75 -3.16 19.46
N THR A 118 16.74 -3.91 19.86
CA THR A 118 16.65 -4.57 21.18
C THR A 118 16.79 -6.08 21.08
N VAL A 119 17.15 -6.60 19.90
CA VAL A 119 17.20 -8.04 19.66
C VAL A 119 18.50 -8.62 20.18
N TRP A 120 18.40 -9.74 20.89
CA TRP A 120 19.53 -10.51 21.37
C TRP A 120 19.21 -12.01 21.38
N ILE A 121 20.25 -12.83 21.48
CA ILE A 121 20.14 -14.29 21.45
C ILE A 121 20.53 -14.84 22.83
N ASP A 122 19.64 -15.60 23.46
CA ASP A 122 19.95 -16.41 24.64
C ASP A 122 21.13 -17.32 24.32
N ASN A 123 22.23 -17.18 25.06
CA ASN A 123 23.33 -18.14 25.00
C ASN A 123 23.11 -19.21 26.09
N PRO A 124 22.66 -20.42 25.75
CA PRO A 124 22.47 -21.49 26.73
C PRO A 124 23.78 -21.94 27.41
N ASN A 125 24.94 -21.50 26.90
CA ASN A 125 26.27 -21.83 27.43
C ASN A 125 26.99 -20.63 28.09
N ALA A 126 26.32 -19.49 28.29
CA ALA A 126 26.91 -18.37 29.03
C ALA A 126 26.94 -18.71 30.52
N LYS A 127 28.14 -19.04 31.03
CA LYS A 127 28.45 -19.14 32.46
C LYS A 127 28.75 -17.77 33.04
#